data_AF-A0A0Q5QHC6-F1
#
_entry.id   AF-A0A0Q5QHC6-F1
#
_cell.length_a   1.000
_cell.length_b   1.000
_cell.length_c   1.000
_cell.angle_alpha   90.00
_cell.angle_beta   90.00
_cell.angle_gamma   90.00
#
_symmetry.space_group_name_H-M   'P 1'
#
loop_
_entity.id
_entity.type
_entity.pdbx_description
1 polymer ?
#
loop_
_entity_poly.entity_id
_entity_poly.type
_entity_poly.pdbx_seq_one_letter_code
_entity_poly.pdbx_strand_id
1 'polypeptide(L)'
;MTRSTAFPAEWNEIRSAEDYEYVPLRLPPDVTRVTASMRLAIEAEFGGWEISRVRLYTDGSRKVLLRRKRTRTTPDTAPAQVHR
;
A
#
# COMPACT_ATOMS: atom_id res chain seq x y z
N MET A 1 8.86 -20.60 16.09
CA MET A 1 9.71 -19.61 15.39
C MET A 1 8.85 -18.45 14.91
N THR A 2 8.96 -17.29 15.55
CA THR A 2 8.25 -16.06 15.19
C THR A 2 8.80 -15.53 13.86
N ARG A 3 8.04 -15.73 12.76
CA ARG A 3 8.37 -15.16 11.45
C ARG A 3 8.37 -13.64 11.56
N SER A 4 9.51 -12.99 11.31
CA SER A 4 9.66 -11.54 11.39
C SER A 4 8.64 -10.81 10.49
N THR A 5 7.58 -10.30 11.14
CA THR A 5 6.49 -9.52 10.54
C THR A 5 6.95 -8.13 10.10
N ALA A 6 8.07 -7.64 10.62
CA ALA A 6 8.58 -6.30 10.35
C ALA A 6 9.01 -6.12 8.89
N PHE A 7 8.52 -5.06 8.24
CA PHE A 7 8.98 -4.65 6.91
C PHE A 7 10.41 -4.09 6.95
N PRO A 8 11.16 -4.12 5.84
CA PRO A 8 12.48 -3.47 5.78
C PRO A 8 12.43 -2.00 6.21
N ALA A 9 13.43 -1.54 6.97
CA ALA A 9 13.47 -0.17 7.48
C ALA A 9 13.42 0.88 6.36
N GLU A 10 14.08 0.61 5.24
CA GLU A 10 14.09 1.43 4.03
C GLU A 10 12.68 1.68 3.45
N TRP A 11 11.68 0.84 3.78
CA TRP A 11 10.30 1.04 3.32
C TRP A 11 9.55 2.00 4.24
N ASN A 12 9.90 2.08 5.52
CA ASN A 12 9.24 3.00 6.44
C ASN A 12 9.52 4.47 6.06
N GLU A 13 10.74 4.77 5.61
CA GLU A 13 11.13 6.09 5.12
C GLU A 13 10.37 6.49 3.84
N ILE A 14 10.17 5.55 2.92
CA ILE A 14 9.42 5.81 1.68
C ILE A 14 7.95 6.08 1.98
N ARG A 15 7.39 5.41 2.99
CA ARG A 15 6.00 5.58 3.39
C ARG A 15 5.69 6.96 3.96
N SER A 16 6.70 7.72 4.40
CA SER A 16 6.53 9.11 4.87
C SER A 16 6.50 10.17 3.77
N ALA A 17 6.71 9.81 2.49
CA ALA A 17 6.66 10.79 1.40
C ALA A 17 5.27 11.44 1.26
N GLU A 18 5.23 12.75 0.99
CA GLU A 18 4.01 13.55 1.08
C GLU A 18 3.06 13.38 -0.12
N ASP A 19 3.59 13.15 -1.32
CA ASP A 19 2.80 13.08 -2.56
C ASP A 19 2.06 11.74 -2.76
N TYR A 20 2.53 10.69 -2.09
CA TYR A 20 2.05 9.34 -2.26
C TYR A 20 1.63 8.72 -0.93
N GLU A 21 0.61 7.89 -0.98
CA GLU A 21 0.25 6.97 0.08
C GLU A 21 0.87 5.61 -0.21
N TYR A 22 1.40 4.94 0.81
CA TYR A 22 2.06 3.65 0.67
C TYR A 22 1.54 2.62 1.69
N VAL A 23 1.16 1.45 1.18
CA VAL A 23 0.64 0.34 1.98
C VAL A 23 1.50 -0.91 1.80
N PRO A 24 2.12 -1.43 2.87
CA PRO A 24 2.88 -2.65 2.80
C PRO A 24 1.99 -3.86 3.08
N LEU A 25 2.11 -4.87 2.22
CA LEU A 25 1.40 -6.14 2.31
C LEU A 25 2.39 -7.28 2.49
N ARG A 26 2.01 -8.26 3.32
CA ARG A 26 2.72 -9.53 3.43
C ARG A 26 1.87 -10.62 2.80
N LEU A 27 2.43 -11.31 1.80
CA LEU A 27 1.86 -12.49 1.19
C LEU A 27 2.51 -13.73 1.81
N PRO A 28 1.73 -14.59 2.49
CA PRO A 28 2.19 -15.88 2.97
C PRO A 28 2.73 -16.79 1.82
N PRO A 29 3.58 -17.78 2.15
CA PRO A 29 4.13 -18.71 1.15
C PRO A 29 3.08 -19.62 0.50
N ASP A 30 1.97 -19.90 1.18
CA ASP A 30 0.84 -20.70 0.67
C ASP A 30 -0.01 -19.95 -0.36
N VAL A 31 0.12 -18.63 -0.45
CA VAL A 31 -0.54 -17.86 -1.51
C VAL A 31 0.21 -18.12 -2.82
N THR A 32 -0.47 -18.67 -3.82
CA THR A 32 0.16 -18.92 -5.12
C THR A 32 0.55 -17.61 -5.82
N ARG A 33 1.44 -17.70 -6.81
CA ARG A 33 1.76 -16.54 -7.65
C ARG A 33 0.54 -16.01 -8.41
N VAL A 34 -0.29 -16.90 -8.95
CA VAL A 34 -1.50 -16.53 -9.71
C VAL A 34 -2.50 -15.80 -8.83
N THR A 35 -2.81 -16.34 -7.66
CA THR A 35 -3.72 -15.71 -6.70
C THR A 35 -3.20 -14.34 -6.24
N ALA A 36 -1.90 -14.23 -5.97
CA ALA A 36 -1.29 -12.95 -5.62
C ALA A 36 -1.42 -11.93 -6.76
N SER A 37 -1.08 -12.32 -7.99
CA SER A 37 -1.19 -11.43 -9.16
C SER A 37 -2.61 -10.95 -9.39
N MET A 38 -3.60 -11.85 -9.29
CA MET A 38 -5.01 -11.50 -9.48
C MET A 38 -5.49 -10.49 -8.41
N ARG A 39 -5.15 -10.72 -7.14
CA ARG A 39 -5.51 -9.79 -6.05
C ARG A 39 -4.86 -8.41 -6.24
N LEU A 40 -3.56 -8.38 -6.56
CA LEU A 40 -2.84 -7.13 -6.78
C LEU A 40 -3.35 -6.37 -8.01
N ALA A 41 -3.75 -7.09 -9.07
CA ALA A 41 -4.38 -6.48 -10.24
C ALA A 41 -5.72 -5.83 -9.88
N ILE A 42 -6.59 -6.51 -9.12
CA ILE A 42 -7.86 -5.93 -8.66
C ILE A 42 -7.62 -4.64 -7.86
N GLU A 43 -6.65 -4.63 -6.94
CA GLU A 43 -6.28 -3.42 -6.19
C GLU A 43 -5.77 -2.29 -7.09
N ALA A 44 -5.07 -2.62 -8.18
CA ALA A 44 -4.62 -1.64 -9.15
C ALA A 44 -5.74 -1.05 -9.98
N GLU A 45 -6.59 -1.90 -10.54
CA GLU A 45 -7.69 -1.49 -11.41
C GLU A 45 -8.76 -0.70 -10.66
N PHE A 46 -9.11 -1.13 -9.44
CA PHE A 46 -10.26 -0.58 -8.71
C PHE A 46 -9.89 0.24 -7.48
N GLY A 47 -8.72 -0.02 -6.87
CA GLY A 47 -8.24 0.71 -5.69
C GLY A 47 -7.27 1.86 -6.01
N GLY A 48 -6.84 1.98 -7.27
CA GLY A 48 -5.85 2.96 -7.71
C GLY A 48 -4.44 2.69 -7.19
N TRP A 49 -4.17 1.45 -6.77
CA TRP A 49 -2.89 1.05 -6.18
C TRP A 49 -1.90 0.52 -7.22
N GLU A 50 -0.72 1.10 -7.28
CA GLU A 50 0.38 0.58 -8.07
C GLU A 50 1.33 -0.26 -7.21
N ILE A 51 1.89 -1.33 -7.78
CA ILE A 51 2.98 -2.06 -7.13
C ILE A 51 4.26 -1.24 -7.25
N SER A 52 4.82 -0.79 -6.13
CA SER A 52 6.08 -0.02 -6.09
C SER A 52 7.30 -0.91 -5.86
N ARG A 53 7.20 -1.92 -4.98
CA ARG A 53 8.29 -2.85 -4.66
C ARG A 53 7.77 -4.23 -4.33
N VAL A 54 8.56 -5.25 -4.66
CA VAL A 54 8.30 -6.65 -4.29
C VAL A 54 9.60 -7.27 -3.78
N ARG A 55 9.52 -7.99 -2.67
CA ARG A 55 10.66 -8.75 -2.12
C ARG A 55 10.21 -10.16 -1.76
N LEU A 56 10.82 -11.17 -2.38
CA LEU A 56 10.64 -12.59 -2.05
C LEU A 56 11.65 -12.99 -0.98
N TYR A 57 11.21 -13.79 -0.01
CA TYR A 57 12.04 -14.32 1.07
C TYR A 57 12.24 -15.82 0.91
N THR A 58 13.29 -16.35 1.55
CA THR A 58 13.65 -17.78 1.51
C THR A 58 12.59 -18.69 2.12
N ASP A 59 11.75 -18.17 3.02
CA ASP A 59 10.59 -18.88 3.57
C ASP A 59 9.38 -18.93 2.61
N GLY A 60 9.55 -18.43 1.39
CA GLY A 60 8.52 -18.34 0.34
C GLY A 60 7.56 -17.17 0.50
N SER A 61 7.61 -16.45 1.63
CA SER A 61 6.77 -15.27 1.81
C SER A 61 7.23 -14.12 0.91
N ARG A 62 6.30 -13.24 0.53
CA ARG A 62 6.60 -12.02 -0.20
C ARG A 62 6.16 -10.81 0.61
N LYS A 63 6.93 -9.74 0.57
CA LYS A 63 6.46 -8.41 0.98
C LYS A 63 6.28 -7.57 -0.27
N VAL A 64 5.16 -6.87 -0.35
CA VAL A 64 4.80 -6.00 -1.46
C VAL A 64 4.56 -4.61 -0.89
N LEU A 65 5.09 -3.58 -1.52
CA LEU A 65 4.78 -2.20 -1.20
C LEU A 65 3.91 -1.65 -2.32
N LEU A 66 2.66 -1.33 -2.00
CA LEU A 66 1.75 -0.61 -2.88
C LEU A 66 1.92 0.89 -2.69
N ARG A 67 1.66 1.67 -3.75
CA ARG A 67 1.62 3.12 -3.71
C ARG A 67 0.41 3.66 -4.47
N ARG A 68 -0.12 4.80 -4.08
CA ARG A 68 -1.06 5.60 -4.88
C ARG A 68 -0.81 7.09 -4.63
N LYS A 69 -1.14 7.96 -5.60
CA LYS A 69 -1.03 9.41 -5.35
C LYS A 69 -2.04 9.83 -4.30
N ARG A 70 -1.65 10.69 -3.37
CA ARG A 70 -2.62 11.30 -2.45
C ARG A 70 -3.49 12.23 -3.25
N THR A 71 -4.81 12.02 -3.19
CA THR A 71 -5.74 13.06 -3.63
C THR A 71 -5.67 14.16 -2.59
N ARG A 72 -5.10 15.31 -2.96
CA ARG A 72 -5.21 16.52 -2.13
C ARG A 72 -6.68 16.92 -2.14
N THR A 73 -7.44 16.36 -1.22
CA THR A 73 -8.77 16.86 -0.90
C THR A 73 -8.54 18.24 -0.30
N THR A 74 -8.60 19.28 -1.13
CA THR A 74 -8.87 20.61 -0.62
C THR A 74 -10.12 20.46 0.23
N PRO A 75 -10.10 20.74 1.54
CA PRO A 75 -11.33 20.72 2.32
C PRO A 75 -12.30 21.66 1.60
N ASP A 76 -13.42 21.11 1.16
CA ASP A 76 -14.53 21.89 0.64
C ASP A 76 -14.91 22.87 1.75
N THR A 77 -14.46 24.11 1.61
CA THR A 77 -14.76 25.16 2.56
C THR A 77 -16.22 25.50 2.33
N ALA A 78 -17.09 24.82 3.08
CA ALA A 78 -18.51 25.12 3.11
C ALA A 78 -18.68 26.63 3.42
N PRO A 79 -19.41 27.38 2.59
CA PRO A 79 -19.56 28.81 2.79
C PRO A 79 -20.33 29.08 4.09
N ALA A 80 -19.72 29.94 4.91
CA ALA A 80 -20.28 30.78 5.96
C ALA A 80 -21.73 30.45 6.39
N GLN A 81 -21.87 29.84 7.57
CA GLN A 81 -23.09 30.01 8.37
C GLN A 81 -23.12 31.45 8.89
N VAL A 82 -23.75 32.34 8.13
CA VAL A 82 -24.22 33.63 8.61
C VAL A 82 -25.43 33.37 9.50
N HIS A 83 -25.19 33.16 10.79
CA HIS A 83 -26.27 33.23 11.78
C HIS A 83 -26.61 34.69 12.03
N ARG A 84 -27.76 35.08 11.49
CA ARG A 84 -28.52 36.28 11.85
C ARG A 84 -29.40 35.98 13.05
#